data_AF-A0A8T4QD21-F1
#
_entry.id   AF-A0A8T4QD21-F1
#
_cell.length_a   1.000
_cell.length_b   1.000
_cell.length_c   1.000
_cell.angle_alpha   90.00
_cell.angle_beta   90.00
_cell.angle_gamma   90.00
#
_symmetry.space_group_name_H-M   'P 1'
#
loop_
_entity.id
_entity.type
_entity.pdbx_description
1 polymer ?
#
loop_
_entity_poly.entity_id
_entity_poly.type
_entity_poly.pdbx_seq_one_letter_code
_entity_poly.pdbx_strand_id
1 'polypeptide(L)'
;MAFDFKKVKESIERISSEGFLEHPRFREFEQIANGSLERCDLKIGWKWMYQNENIRQTNLRHLTNLLVLSDGDINEWRVMDLGCGAPEDYSGDTNYHHKGYLPYKAEVLSDLGAKVVGVDFRQNSNASYEHRVVNFGEFYNQYDGGDLGNEDRAKEKLNGNFDLVIANKR
;
A
#
# COMPACT_ATOMS: atom_id res chain seq x y z
N MET A 1 -16.86 9.80 -12.86
CA MET A 1 -15.59 10.48 -13.13
C MET A 1 -14.64 9.42 -13.65
N ALA A 2 -14.16 9.53 -14.90
CA ALA A 2 -13.29 8.53 -15.51
C ALA A 2 -11.84 8.80 -15.08
N PHE A 3 -11.16 7.78 -14.58
CA PHE A 3 -9.78 7.88 -14.10
C PHE A 3 -8.83 8.15 -15.29
N ASP A 4 -8.02 9.20 -15.18
CA ASP A 4 -7.14 9.62 -16.27
C ASP A 4 -5.78 8.92 -16.19
N PHE A 5 -5.71 7.71 -16.76
CA PHE A 5 -4.46 6.98 -16.95
C PHE A 5 -3.44 7.76 -17.79
N LYS A 6 -3.87 8.78 -18.56
CA LYS A 6 -2.98 9.63 -19.35
C LYS A 6 -2.12 10.49 -18.43
N LYS A 7 -2.67 11.05 -17.33
CA LYS A 7 -1.89 11.81 -16.35
C LYS A 7 -0.84 10.97 -15.62
N VAL A 8 -1.21 9.76 -15.17
CA VAL A 8 -0.23 8.87 -14.51
C VAL A 8 0.85 8.45 -15.50
N LYS A 9 0.48 8.12 -16.74
CA LYS A 9 1.43 7.77 -17.80
C LYS A 9 2.33 8.95 -18.21
N GLU A 10 1.77 10.15 -18.36
CA GLU A 10 2.50 11.39 -18.65
C GLU A 10 3.45 11.76 -17.49
N SER A 11 3.02 11.56 -16.24
CA SER A 11 3.89 11.70 -15.07
C SER A 11 5.02 10.67 -15.05
N ILE A 12 4.76 9.40 -15.38
CA ILE A 12 5.79 8.36 -15.50
C ILE A 12 6.79 8.72 -16.62
N GLU A 13 6.31 9.15 -17.78
CA GLU A 13 7.14 9.54 -18.92
C GLU A 13 8.00 10.78 -18.59
N ARG A 14 7.41 11.83 -18.00
CA ARG A 14 8.13 13.03 -17.54
C ARG A 14 9.17 12.73 -16.47
N ILE A 15 8.85 11.88 -15.50
CA ILE A 15 9.77 11.50 -14.44
C ILE A 15 10.89 10.60 -14.96
N SER A 16 10.63 9.79 -15.99
CA SER A 16 11.69 9.02 -16.66
C SER A 16 12.72 9.91 -17.37
N SER A 17 12.32 11.12 -17.78
CA SER A 17 13.20 12.10 -18.43
C SER A 17 13.84 13.13 -17.50
N GLU A 18 13.15 13.57 -16.43
CA GLU A 18 13.58 14.66 -15.54
C GLU A 18 14.03 14.16 -14.15
N GLY A 19 13.63 12.95 -13.75
CA GLY A 19 13.87 12.42 -12.40
C GLY A 19 12.95 13.03 -11.33
N PHE A 20 12.57 12.23 -10.34
CA PHE A 20 11.59 12.62 -9.30
C PHE A 20 11.97 13.88 -8.51
N LEU A 21 13.28 14.12 -8.33
CA LEU A 21 13.83 15.23 -7.53
C LEU A 21 13.63 16.60 -8.18
N GLU A 22 13.38 16.66 -9.48
CA GLU A 22 13.21 17.91 -10.23
C GLU A 22 11.77 18.44 -10.18
N HIS A 23 10.84 17.71 -9.54
CA HIS A 23 9.47 18.17 -9.36
C HIS A 23 9.43 19.45 -8.49
N PRO A 24 8.77 20.54 -8.92
CA PRO A 24 8.77 21.81 -8.19
C PRO A 24 8.18 21.70 -6.78
N ARG A 25 7.31 20.70 -6.55
CA ARG A 25 6.67 20.40 -5.27
C ARG A 25 7.29 19.20 -4.54
N PHE A 26 8.45 18.69 -4.97
CA PHE A 26 9.06 17.49 -4.37
C PHE A 26 9.19 17.59 -2.85
N ARG A 27 9.70 18.73 -2.33
CA ARG A 27 9.89 18.96 -0.90
C ARG A 27 8.57 19.03 -0.12
N GLU A 28 7.53 19.59 -0.73
CA GLU A 28 6.19 19.63 -0.15
C GLU A 28 5.63 18.20 -0.03
N PHE A 29 5.76 17.40 -1.08
CA PHE A 29 5.32 16.00 -1.07
C PHE A 29 6.10 15.13 -0.10
N GLU A 30 7.41 15.36 0.04
CA GLU A 30 8.23 14.70 1.05
C GLU A 30 7.76 15.03 2.47
N GLN A 31 7.41 16.29 2.75
CA GLN A 31 6.85 16.70 4.04
C GLN A 31 5.47 16.09 4.31
N ILE A 32 4.59 16.06 3.31
CA ILE A 32 3.26 15.44 3.40
C ILE A 32 3.39 13.94 3.66
N ALA A 33 4.26 13.24 2.91
CA ALA A 33 4.54 11.83 3.13
C ALA A 33 5.08 11.60 4.54
N ASN A 34 6.10 12.35 4.97
CA ASN A 34 6.68 12.21 6.31
C ASN A 34 5.66 12.45 7.43
N GLY A 35 4.82 13.48 7.33
CA GLY A 35 3.79 13.75 8.34
C GLY A 35 2.72 12.66 8.42
N SER A 36 2.36 12.06 7.28
CA SER A 36 1.36 10.98 7.21
C SER A 36 1.92 9.66 7.73
N LEU A 37 3.18 9.40 7.41
CA LEU A 37 3.97 8.36 8.05
C LEU A 37 3.89 8.54 9.58
N GLU A 38 4.23 9.72 10.11
CA GLU A 38 4.36 9.96 11.56
C GLU A 38 3.04 9.75 12.30
N ARG A 39 1.91 10.14 11.69
CA ARG A 39 0.57 9.85 12.23
C ARG A 39 0.29 8.36 12.32
N CYS A 40 0.75 7.58 11.35
CA CYS A 40 0.55 6.14 11.32
C CYS A 40 1.45 5.37 12.30
N ASP A 41 2.56 5.95 12.78
CA ASP A 41 3.45 5.33 13.79
C ASP A 41 2.71 4.95 15.08
N LEU A 42 1.69 5.72 15.44
CA LEU A 42 0.95 5.52 16.68
C LEU A 42 0.04 4.27 16.65
N LYS A 43 -0.07 3.58 15.50
CA LYS A 43 -0.88 2.37 15.35
C LYS A 43 -0.14 1.13 15.89
N ILE A 44 -0.88 0.17 16.46
CA ILE A 44 -0.33 -1.02 17.14
C ILE A 44 0.42 -1.91 16.14
N GLY A 45 1.72 -2.17 16.39
CA GLY A 45 2.61 -2.97 15.53
C GLY A 45 3.64 -2.20 14.68
N TRP A 46 3.69 -0.87 14.80
CA TRP A 46 4.33 0.02 13.80
C TRP A 46 5.63 0.66 14.31
N LYS A 47 5.75 0.76 15.64
CA LYS A 47 6.87 1.36 16.38
C LYS A 47 8.25 0.83 15.97
N TRP A 48 8.36 -0.45 15.60
CA TRP A 48 9.65 -1.03 15.20
C TRP A 48 10.15 -0.51 13.84
N MET A 49 9.26 -0.27 12.87
CA MET A 49 9.66 0.28 11.57
C MET A 49 10.13 1.72 11.69
N TYR A 50 9.49 2.50 12.56
CA TYR A 50 9.91 3.86 12.89
C TYR A 50 11.29 3.92 13.54
N GLN A 51 11.62 2.90 14.32
CA GLN A 51 12.95 2.74 14.91
C GLN A 51 14.00 2.28 13.88
N ASN A 52 13.58 1.70 12.75
CA ASN A 52 14.47 1.29 11.67
C ASN A 52 14.57 2.37 10.59
N GLU A 53 15.60 3.21 10.70
CA GLU A 53 15.81 4.35 9.81
C GLU A 53 15.87 3.96 8.32
N ASN A 54 16.47 2.82 7.97
CA ASN A 54 16.57 2.40 6.57
C ASN A 54 15.21 2.06 5.97
N ILE A 55 14.34 1.39 6.74
CA ILE A 55 12.98 1.07 6.33
C ILE A 55 12.15 2.34 6.22
N ARG A 56 12.29 3.25 7.19
CA ARG A 56 11.62 4.57 7.19
C ARG A 56 11.96 5.39 5.95
N GLN A 57 13.25 5.57 5.66
CA GLN A 57 13.72 6.33 4.50
C GLN A 57 13.28 5.72 3.16
N THR A 58 13.31 4.39 3.06
CA THR A 58 12.85 3.70 1.84
C THR A 58 11.36 3.93 1.60
N ASN A 59 10.53 3.86 2.65
CA ASN A 59 9.10 4.11 2.52
C ASN A 59 8.78 5.57 2.25
N LEU A 60 9.47 6.51 2.91
CA LEU A 60 9.35 7.94 2.63
C LEU A 60 9.61 8.22 1.14
N ARG A 61 10.72 7.72 0.60
CA ARG A 61 11.03 7.87 -0.83
C ARG A 61 9.94 7.30 -1.74
N HIS A 62 9.42 6.11 -1.45
CA HIS A 62 8.35 5.52 -2.28
C HIS A 62 7.06 6.35 -2.25
N LEU A 63 6.66 6.86 -1.09
CA LEU A 63 5.47 7.67 -0.96
C LEU A 63 5.63 9.04 -1.60
N THR A 64 6.78 9.70 -1.41
CA THR A 64 7.10 10.95 -2.10
C THR A 64 7.01 10.75 -3.60
N ASN A 65 7.55 9.65 -4.13
CA ASN A 65 7.47 9.35 -5.56
C ASN A 65 6.04 9.13 -6.06
N LEU A 66 5.19 8.45 -5.27
CA LEU A 66 3.75 8.30 -5.59
C LEU A 66 3.02 9.65 -5.60
N LEU A 67 3.34 10.53 -4.64
CA LEU A 67 2.78 11.89 -4.60
C LEU A 67 3.28 12.74 -5.77
N VAL A 68 4.55 12.63 -6.16
CA VAL A 68 5.07 13.28 -7.38
C VAL A 68 4.33 12.80 -8.63
N LEU A 69 4.08 11.49 -8.74
CA LEU A 69 3.36 10.90 -9.89
C LEU A 69 1.90 11.37 -9.99
N SER A 70 1.27 11.62 -8.85
CA SER A 70 -0.11 12.07 -8.73
C SER A 70 -0.28 13.59 -8.60
N ASP A 71 0.82 14.36 -8.61
CA ASP A 71 0.85 15.78 -8.24
C ASP A 71 0.16 16.06 -6.88
N GLY A 72 0.26 15.09 -5.97
CA GLY A 72 -0.30 15.11 -4.64
C GLY A 72 -1.79 14.78 -4.55
N ASP A 73 -2.49 14.56 -5.67
CA ASP A 73 -3.93 14.24 -5.66
C ASP A 73 -4.18 12.73 -5.81
N ILE A 74 -4.42 12.08 -4.67
CA ILE A 74 -4.73 10.66 -4.60
C ILE A 74 -6.12 10.37 -4.00
N ASN A 75 -6.96 11.40 -3.78
CA ASN A 75 -8.23 11.25 -3.06
C ASN A 75 -9.23 10.30 -3.74
N GLU A 76 -9.12 10.19 -5.07
CA GLU A 76 -9.98 9.32 -5.87
C GLU A 76 -9.32 7.99 -6.23
N TRP A 77 -8.07 7.76 -5.80
CA TRP A 77 -7.38 6.50 -6.07
C TRP A 77 -8.04 5.36 -5.33
N ARG A 78 -8.35 4.30 -6.06
CA ARG A 78 -8.77 3.01 -5.52
C ARG A 78 -7.55 2.14 -5.35
N VAL A 79 -7.17 1.89 -4.10
CA VAL A 79 -6.00 1.08 -3.76
C VAL A 79 -6.46 -0.26 -3.22
N MET A 80 -5.89 -1.34 -3.75
CA MET A 80 -6.08 -2.69 -3.21
C MET A 80 -4.85 -3.07 -2.39
N ASP A 81 -5.06 -3.45 -1.13
CA ASP A 81 -4.01 -3.96 -0.24
C ASP A 81 -4.18 -5.47 -0.05
N LEU A 82 -3.45 -6.24 -0.86
CA LEU A 82 -3.51 -7.70 -0.89
C LEU A 82 -2.61 -8.31 0.19
N GLY A 83 -3.17 -9.25 0.96
CA GLY A 83 -2.44 -9.91 2.04
C GLY A 83 -2.25 -9.01 3.26
N CYS A 84 -3.16 -8.06 3.47
CA CYS A 84 -3.19 -7.08 4.55
C CYS A 84 -3.47 -7.65 5.95
N GLY A 85 -3.26 -8.96 6.13
CA GLY A 85 -3.74 -9.80 7.23
C GLY A 85 -3.55 -9.30 8.66
N ALA A 86 -4.29 -9.95 9.56
CA ALA A 86 -4.37 -9.59 10.97
C ALA A 86 -2.98 -9.51 11.63
N PRO A 87 -2.68 -8.47 12.42
CA PRO A 87 -1.50 -8.46 13.27
C PRO A 87 -1.61 -9.63 14.25
N GLU A 88 -0.63 -10.52 14.17
CA GLU A 88 -0.28 -11.59 15.11
C GLU A 88 -1.40 -11.99 16.09
N ASP A 89 -2.17 -13.05 15.79
CA ASP A 89 -2.66 -13.98 16.84
C ASP A 89 -3.46 -15.21 16.37
N TYR A 90 -3.85 -15.33 15.09
CA TYR A 90 -4.80 -16.39 14.74
C TYR A 90 -4.27 -17.80 14.48
N SER A 91 -2.95 -18.05 14.39
CA SER A 91 -2.51 -19.40 13.98
C SER A 91 -1.12 -19.89 14.38
N GLY A 92 -0.39 -19.26 15.32
CA GLY A 92 0.94 -19.76 15.72
C GLY A 92 1.93 -19.98 14.55
N ASP A 93 1.62 -19.44 13.37
CA ASP A 93 2.32 -19.71 12.12
C ASP A 93 3.27 -18.54 11.87
N THR A 94 4.44 -18.62 12.52
CA THR A 94 5.48 -17.59 12.58
C THR A 94 6.10 -17.25 11.22
N ASN A 95 5.68 -17.92 10.16
CA ASN A 95 6.27 -17.84 8.82
C ASN A 95 5.43 -17.02 7.84
N TYR A 96 4.25 -16.57 8.26
CA TYR A 96 3.27 -16.08 7.30
C TYR A 96 3.35 -14.59 7.00
N HIS A 97 3.87 -13.80 7.94
CA HIS A 97 4.33 -12.43 7.67
C HIS A 97 5.59 -12.21 8.51
N HIS A 98 6.68 -11.81 7.87
CA HIS A 98 7.83 -11.32 8.60
C HIS A 98 7.39 -10.15 9.49
N LYS A 99 7.95 -10.05 10.70
CA LYS A 99 7.78 -8.97 11.70
C LYS A 99 8.15 -7.54 11.22
N GLY A 100 8.09 -7.30 9.91
CA GLY A 100 8.25 -6.00 9.26
C GLY A 100 7.32 -5.81 8.06
N TYR A 101 6.35 -6.71 7.84
CA TYR A 101 5.35 -6.55 6.80
C TYR A 101 3.97 -6.34 7.39
N LEU A 102 3.53 -5.10 7.37
CA LEU A 102 2.20 -4.68 7.79
C LEU A 102 1.69 -3.62 6.79
N PRO A 103 0.37 -3.38 6.72
CA PRO A 103 -0.40 -2.48 5.84
C PRO A 103 0.00 -0.99 5.80
N TYR A 104 1.27 -0.68 5.98
CA TYR A 104 1.86 0.64 6.13
C TYR A 104 1.59 1.59 4.99
N LYS A 105 1.86 1.14 3.77
CA LYS A 105 1.61 1.95 2.58
C LYS A 105 0.11 2.16 2.39
N ALA A 106 -0.70 1.15 2.71
CA ALA A 106 -2.15 1.22 2.62
C ALA A 106 -2.74 2.22 3.64
N GLU A 107 -2.30 2.18 4.90
CA GLU A 107 -2.70 3.14 5.92
C GLU A 107 -2.29 4.56 5.58
N VAL A 108 -1.05 4.76 5.12
CA VAL A 108 -0.58 6.11 4.75
C VAL A 108 -1.33 6.65 3.53
N LEU A 109 -1.58 5.81 2.52
CA LEU A 109 -2.40 6.22 1.38
C LEU A 109 -3.84 6.51 1.78
N SER A 110 -4.40 5.74 2.71
CA SER A 110 -5.73 6.02 3.28
C SER A 110 -5.77 7.34 4.05
N ASP A 111 -4.74 7.63 4.85
CA ASP A 111 -4.60 8.90 5.60
C ASP A 111 -4.42 10.09 4.65
N LEU A 112 -3.78 9.87 3.50
CA LEU A 112 -3.65 10.84 2.41
C LEU A 112 -4.90 10.95 1.51
N GLY A 113 -5.97 10.20 1.82
CA GLY A 113 -7.28 10.33 1.19
C GLY A 113 -7.63 9.27 0.15
N ALA A 114 -6.74 8.33 -0.17
CA ALA A 114 -7.05 7.25 -1.10
C ALA A 114 -8.13 6.30 -0.57
N LYS A 115 -8.92 5.72 -1.47
CA LYS A 115 -9.96 4.72 -1.17
C LYS A 115 -9.32 3.34 -1.14
N VAL A 116 -8.83 2.96 0.03
CA VAL A 116 -8.12 1.71 0.24
C VAL A 116 -9.07 0.59 0.63
N VAL A 117 -8.94 -0.58 -0.01
CA VAL A 117 -9.57 -1.82 0.43
C VAL A 117 -8.52 -2.89 0.70
N GLY A 118 -8.52 -3.38 1.93
CA GLY A 118 -7.76 -4.55 2.34
C GLY A 118 -8.43 -5.82 1.90
N VAL A 119 -7.65 -6.75 1.38
CA VAL A 119 -8.13 -8.08 0.98
C VAL A 119 -7.22 -9.13 1.60
N ASP A 120 -7.81 -9.97 2.43
CA ASP A 120 -7.13 -11.12 3.04
C ASP A 120 -8.18 -12.20 3.33
N PHE A 121 -7.76 -13.44 3.55
CA PHE A 121 -8.65 -14.52 4.00
C PHE A 121 -8.96 -14.44 5.50
N ARG A 122 -8.23 -13.60 6.25
CA ARG A 122 -8.45 -13.27 7.66
C ARG A 122 -9.00 -11.86 7.79
N GLN A 123 -9.64 -11.58 8.91
CA GLN A 123 -10.07 -10.24 9.27
C GLN A 123 -8.92 -9.44 9.88
N ASN A 124 -8.74 -8.18 9.48
CA ASN A 124 -7.84 -7.24 10.17
C ASN A 124 -8.67 -6.13 10.83
N SER A 125 -8.97 -6.26 12.11
CA SER A 125 -9.75 -5.26 12.86
C SER A 125 -8.97 -3.99 13.19
N ASN A 126 -7.66 -3.97 12.95
CA ASN A 126 -6.77 -2.85 13.26
C ASN A 126 -6.51 -1.95 12.05
N ALA A 127 -6.97 -2.35 10.86
CA ALA A 127 -6.92 -1.50 9.68
C ALA A 127 -7.90 -0.32 9.82
N SER A 128 -7.47 0.89 9.44
CA SER A 128 -8.33 2.08 9.45
C SER A 128 -9.16 2.27 8.18
N TYR A 129 -8.90 1.43 7.17
CA TYR A 129 -9.60 1.41 5.89
C TYR A 129 -10.52 0.17 5.76
N GLU A 130 -11.30 0.11 4.68
CA GLU A 130 -12.23 -1.00 4.45
C GLU A 130 -11.46 -2.32 4.34
N HIS A 131 -11.89 -3.35 5.06
CA HIS A 131 -11.28 -4.68 4.97
C HIS A 131 -12.31 -5.70 4.50
N ARG A 132 -11.96 -6.49 3.49
CA ARG A 132 -12.80 -7.57 2.96
C ARG A 132 -12.14 -8.91 3.13
N VAL A 133 -12.84 -9.78 3.84
CA VAL A 133 -12.45 -11.18 3.98
C VAL A 133 -12.82 -11.94 2.72
N VAL A 134 -11.81 -12.38 1.97
CA VAL A 134 -11.96 -13.09 0.71
C VAL A 134 -11.25 -14.43 0.80
N ASN A 135 -12.02 -15.52 0.77
CA ASN A 135 -11.45 -16.86 0.63
C ASN A 135 -11.00 -17.07 -0.82
N PHE A 136 -9.69 -17.20 -1.06
CA PHE A 136 -9.11 -17.43 -2.39
C PHE A 136 -9.04 -18.92 -2.80
N GLY A 137 -9.59 -19.83 -1.99
CA GLY A 137 -9.52 -21.29 -2.15
C GLY A 137 -8.47 -21.93 -1.23
N GLU A 138 -8.51 -23.26 -1.06
CA GLU A 138 -7.71 -24.07 -0.10
C GLU A 138 -6.19 -24.03 -0.27
N PHE A 139 -5.65 -23.20 -1.15
CA PHE A 139 -4.23 -23.16 -1.44
C PHE A 139 -3.66 -21.77 -1.26
N TYR A 140 -3.45 -21.39 0.01
CA TYR A 140 -2.11 -20.91 0.35
C TYR A 140 -1.15 -22.10 0.25
N ASN A 141 -0.97 -22.62 -0.97
CA ASN A 141 0.20 -23.44 -1.26
C ASN A 141 1.37 -22.50 -1.00
N GLN A 142 2.12 -22.78 0.04
CA GLN A 142 3.27 -22.00 0.50
C GLN A 142 4.41 -21.93 -0.55
N TYR A 143 4.15 -22.30 -1.80
CA TYR A 143 5.14 -22.66 -2.82
C TYR A 143 4.99 -21.97 -4.18
N ASP A 144 3.91 -21.24 -4.48
CA ASP A 144 3.79 -20.55 -5.78
C ASP A 144 3.42 -19.06 -5.62
N GLY A 145 4.43 -18.18 -5.70
CA GLY A 145 4.27 -16.79 -6.16
C GLY A 145 3.86 -15.70 -5.16
N GLY A 146 3.42 -16.03 -3.94
CA GLY A 146 3.00 -15.03 -2.95
C GLY A 146 1.68 -14.31 -3.30
N ASP A 147 1.41 -13.15 -2.69
CA ASP A 147 0.11 -12.47 -2.78
C ASP A 147 -0.25 -12.01 -4.21
N LEU A 148 0.73 -11.85 -5.10
CA LEU A 148 0.53 -11.45 -6.50
C LEU A 148 -0.21 -12.49 -7.35
N GLY A 149 -0.12 -13.79 -7.01
CA GLY A 149 -0.88 -14.83 -7.70
C GLY A 149 -2.41 -14.71 -7.50
N ASN A 150 -2.84 -13.87 -6.55
CA ASN A 150 -4.25 -13.68 -6.20
C ASN A 150 -4.83 -12.37 -6.72
N GLU A 151 -4.06 -11.52 -7.40
CA GLU A 151 -4.50 -10.19 -7.83
C GLU A 151 -5.75 -10.22 -8.72
N ASP A 152 -5.73 -11.02 -9.79
CA ASP A 152 -6.85 -11.10 -10.74
C ASP A 152 -8.12 -11.63 -10.08
N ARG A 153 -7.99 -12.62 -9.19
CA ARG A 153 -9.11 -13.18 -8.41
C ARG A 153 -9.68 -12.17 -7.42
N ALA A 154 -8.82 -11.38 -6.78
CA ALA A 154 -9.25 -10.31 -5.87
C ALA A 154 -10.00 -9.23 -6.65
N LYS A 155 -9.47 -8.80 -7.80
CA LYS A 155 -10.14 -7.85 -8.70
C LYS A 155 -11.51 -8.34 -9.15
N GLU A 156 -11.62 -9.61 -9.56
CA GLU A 156 -12.88 -10.24 -9.96
C GLU A 156 -13.90 -10.21 -8.81
N LYS A 157 -13.50 -10.65 -7.61
CA LYS A 157 -14.40 -10.71 -6.44
C LYS A 157 -14.80 -9.34 -5.91
N LEU A 158 -13.95 -8.33 -6.07
CA LEU A 158 -14.25 -6.96 -5.65
C LEU A 158 -15.02 -6.18 -6.71
N ASN A 159 -15.18 -6.74 -7.92
CA ASN A 159 -15.83 -6.12 -9.06
C ASN A 159 -15.39 -4.66 -9.25
N GLY A 160 -14.06 -4.45 -9.27
CA GLY A 160 -13.48 -3.12 -9.19
C GLY A 160 -12.22 -2.95 -10.02
N ASN A 161 -12.13 -1.80 -10.69
CA ASN A 161 -10.86 -1.28 -11.21
C ASN A 161 -10.09 -0.63 -10.04
N PHE A 162 -8.80 -0.91 -9.95
CA PHE A 162 -7.89 -0.36 -8.96
C PHE A 162 -6.75 0.37 -9.65
N ASP A 163 -6.37 1.51 -9.09
CA ASP A 163 -5.32 2.39 -9.61
C ASP A 163 -3.95 1.97 -9.08
N LEU A 164 -3.94 1.32 -7.91
CA LEU A 164 -2.74 0.75 -7.29
C LEU A 164 -3.08 -0.57 -6.59
N VAL A 165 -2.20 -1.56 -6.77
CA VAL A 165 -2.20 -2.79 -5.99
C VAL A 165 -0.94 -2.85 -5.16
N ILE A 166 -1.11 -3.00 -3.85
CA ILE A 166 -0.05 -3.29 -2.89
C ILE A 166 -0.14 -4.78 -2.60
N ALA A 167 0.97 -5.49 -2.79
CA ALA A 167 1.06 -6.92 -2.55
C ALA A 167 2.47 -7.30 -2.11
N ASN A 168 2.59 -8.40 -1.37
CA ASN A 168 3.89 -9.02 -1.14
C ASN A 168 4.40 -9.76 -2.35
N LYS A 169 5.69 -9.57 -2.63
CA LYS A 169 6.52 -10.61 -3.23
C LYS A 169 7.22 -11.33 -2.10
N ARG A 170 6.99 -12.64 -1.95
CA ARG A 170 7.90 -13.51 -1.18
C ARG A 170 9.21 -13.64 -1.93
#